data_AF-A0A1V5ZR58-F1
#
_entry.id   AF-A0A1V5ZR58-F1
#
_cell.length_a   1.000
_cell.length_b   1.000
_cell.length_c   1.000
_cell.angle_alpha   90.00
_cell.angle_beta   90.00
_cell.angle_gamma   90.00
#
_symmetry.space_group_name_H-M   'P 1'
#
loop_
_entity.id
_entity.type
_entity.pdbx_description
1 polymer ?
#
loop_
_entity_poly.entity_id
_entity_poly.type
_entity_poly.pdbx_seq_one_letter_code
_entity_poly.pdbx_strand_id
1 'polypeptide(L)' 'MVTMLEFYDEENLENGESRVVVRFPKQLAPVKFAVLPLVKKDEKQVEIAEKIFKDLSKKFKCEYDD' A
#
# COMPACT_ATOMS: atom_id res chain seq x y z
N MET A 1 10.85 -17.07 -10.70
CA MET A 1 11.08 -16.84 -9.26
C MET A 1 12.42 -16.11 -9.09
N VAL A 2 12.56 -14.89 -9.62
CA VAL A 2 13.80 -14.07 -9.57
C VAL A 2 13.45 -12.60 -9.27
N THR A 3 12.30 -12.15 -9.76
CA THR A 3 11.77 -10.79 -9.57
C THR A 3 11.59 -10.36 -8.10
N MET A 4 11.29 -11.28 -7.18
CA MET A 4 11.14 -10.93 -5.75
C MET A 4 12.49 -10.59 -5.10
N LEU A 5 13.56 -11.28 -5.49
CA LEU A 5 14.90 -11.05 -4.95
C LEU A 5 15.54 -9.79 -5.54
N GLU A 6 15.22 -9.49 -6.81
CA GLU A 6 15.78 -8.35 -7.53
C GLU A 6 15.36 -6.98 -6.96
N PHE A 7 14.15 -6.90 -6.37
CA PHE A 7 13.61 -5.65 -5.80
C PHE A 7 13.62 -5.61 -4.27
N TYR A 8 14.27 -6.57 -3.62
CA TYR A 8 14.44 -6.60 -2.17
C TYR A 8 15.46 -5.53 -1.73
N ASP A 9 15.11 -4.74 -0.72
CA ASP A 9 15.98 -3.72 -0.15
C ASP A 9 15.77 -3.61 1.36
N GLU A 10 16.83 -3.28 2.10
CA GLU A 10 16.82 -3.06 3.54
C GLU A 10 17.23 -1.62 3.84
N GLU A 11 16.31 -0.84 4.38
CA GLU A 11 16.54 0.56 4.75
C GLU A 11 16.81 0.67 6.25
N ASN A 12 17.92 1.33 6.61
CA ASN A 12 18.14 1.80 7.97
C ASN A 12 17.45 3.15 8.15
N LEU A 13 16.66 3.26 9.21
CA LEU A 13 15.92 4.45 9.59
C LEU A 13 16.76 5.30 10.55
N GLU A 14 16.47 6.60 10.60
CA GLU A 14 17.17 7.55 11.47
C GLU A 14 17.00 7.25 12.96
N ASN A 15 15.94 6.54 13.34
CA ASN A 15 15.68 6.08 14.71
C ASN A 15 16.50 4.84 15.11
N GLY A 16 17.38 4.33 14.24
CA GLY A 16 18.19 3.14 14.47
C GLY A 16 17.50 1.81 14.19
N GLU A 17 16.25 1.83 13.70
CA GLU A 17 15.53 0.64 13.27
C GLU A 17 15.81 0.32 11.80
N SER A 18 15.64 -0.94 11.40
CA SER A 18 15.73 -1.37 10.00
C SER A 18 14.39 -1.87 9.51
N ARG A 19 14.04 -1.58 8.26
CA ARG A 19 12.85 -2.13 7.60
C ARG A 19 13.19 -2.72 6.23
N VAL A 20 12.46 -3.76 5.86
CA VAL A 20 12.51 -4.33 4.53
C VAL A 20 11.55 -3.57 3.63
N VAL A 21 12.02 -3.15 2.46
CA VAL A 21 11.23 -2.49 1.42
C VAL A 21 11.37 -3.27 0.11
N VAL A 22 10.24 -3.57 -0.52
CA VAL A 22 10.26 -4.19 -1.86
C VAL A 22 9.94 -3.12 -2.91
N ARG A 23 10.95 -2.75 -3.70
CA ARG A 23 10.88 -1.65 -4.67
C ARG A 23 10.40 -2.08 -6.05
N PHE A 24 9.21 -2.68 -6.11
CA PHE A 24 8.66 -3.08 -7.40
C PHE A 24 8.47 -1.89 -8.34
N PRO A 25 8.78 -2.05 -9.65
CA PRO A 25 8.32 -1.12 -10.66
C PRO A 25 6.79 -0.99 -10.61
N LYS A 26 6.28 0.23 -10.83
CA LYS A 26 4.85 0.54 -10.70
C LYS A 26 3.96 -0.41 -11.49
N GLN A 27 4.41 -0.90 -12.64
CA GLN A 27 3.69 -1.83 -13.50
C GLN A 27 3.60 -3.25 -12.91
N LEU A 28 4.60 -3.68 -12.14
CA LEU A 28 4.70 -5.03 -11.57
C LEU A 28 4.17 -5.14 -10.13
N ALA A 29 4.02 -4.01 -9.42
CA ALA A 29 3.52 -4.00 -8.05
C ALA A 29 2.20 -4.80 -7.92
N PRO A 30 2.11 -5.79 -7.00
CA PRO A 30 0.95 -6.66 -6.88
C PRO A 30 -0.30 -5.92 -6.40
N VAL A 31 -0.12 -4.85 -5.64
CA VAL A 31 -1.14 -3.89 -5.23
C VAL A 31 -0.68 -2.51 -5.69
N LYS A 32 -1.55 -1.76 -6.35
CA LYS A 32 -1.23 -0.43 -6.89
C LYS A 32 -1.53 0.68 -5.88
N PHE A 33 -2.61 0.51 -5.13
CA PHE A 33 -3.07 1.47 -4.13
C PHE A 33 -3.56 0.71 -2.91
N ALA A 34 -3.05 1.09 -1.73
CA ALA A 34 -3.59 0.69 -0.45
C ALA A 34 -4.32 1.90 0.13
N VAL A 35 -5.59 1.72 0.50
CA VAL A 35 -6.42 2.78 1.08
C VAL A 35 -6.64 2.44 2.54
N LEU A 36 -6.10 3.27 3.44
CA LEU A 36 -6.16 3.06 4.89
C LEU A 36 -6.75 4.30 5.56
N PRO A 37 -7.90 4.20 6.25
CA PRO A 37 -8.43 5.30 7.04
C PRO A 37 -7.54 5.53 8.28
N LEU A 38 -7.24 6.80 8.60
CA LEU A 38 -6.41 7.14 9.76
C LEU A 38 -7.11 6.76 11.08
N VAL A 39 -8.44 6.93 11.13
CA VAL A 39 -9.26 6.58 12.30
C VAL A 39 -10.44 5.71 11.87
N LYS A 40 -10.37 4.42 12.21
CA LYS A 40 -11.39 3.40 11.87
C LYS A 40 -12.79 3.67 12.44
N LYS A 41 -12.89 4.53 13.48
CA LYS A 41 -14.15 4.87 14.16
C LYS A 41 -14.80 6.17 13.66
N ASP A 42 -14.10 6.92 12.80
CA ASP A 42 -14.64 8.16 12.24
C ASP A 42 -15.39 7.82 10.94
N GLU A 43 -16.72 7.77 11.03
CA GLU A 43 -17.61 7.41 9.93
C GLU A 43 -17.35 8.23 8.66
N LYS A 44 -16.96 9.51 8.79
CA LYS A 44 -16.66 10.36 7.63
C LYS A 44 -15.37 9.94 6.94
N GLN A 45 -14.35 9.54 7.71
CA GLN A 45 -13.09 9.08 7.13
C GLN A 45 -13.26 7.73 6.44
N VAL A 46 -14.04 6.83 7.05
CA VAL A 46 -14.37 5.52 6.47
C VAL A 46 -15.14 5.68 5.16
N GLU A 47 -16.20 6.51 5.13
CA GLU A 47 -16.98 6.73 3.90
C GLU A 47 -16.12 7.30 2.75
N ILE A 48 -15.23 8.25 3.06
CA ILE A 48 -14.31 8.81 2.07
C ILE A 48 -13.33 7.75 1.57
N ALA A 49 -12.77 6.94 2.47
CA ALA A 49 -11.82 5.89 2.14
C ALA A 49 -12.47 4.80 1.27
N GLU A 50 -13.68 4.35 1.62
CA GLU A 50 -14.47 3.41 0.83
C GLU A 50 -14.78 3.96 -0.57
N LYS A 51 -15.14 5.24 -0.67
CA LYS A 51 -15.42 5.89 -1.95
C LYS A 51 -14.18 5.92 -2.85
N ILE A 52 -13.03 6.30 -2.29
CA ILE A 52 -11.74 6.31 -3.01
C ILE A 52 -11.39 4.88 -3.48
N PHE A 53 -11.52 3.89 -2.58
CA PHE A 53 -11.26 2.50 -2.92
C PHE A 53 -12.18 2.00 -4.05
N LYS A 54 -13.48 2.30 -3.98
CA LYS A 54 -14.47 1.93 -5.01
C LYS A 54 -14.17 2.55 -6.37
N ASP A 55 -13.64 3.77 -6.40
CA ASP A 55 -13.28 4.43 -7.67
C ASP A 55 -11.97 3.90 -8.26
N LEU A 56 -10.96 3.61 -7.42
CA LEU A 56 -9.66 3.10 -7.87
C LEU A 56 -9.72 1.62 -8.27
N SER A 57 -10.47 0.80 -7.53
CA SER A 57 -10.61 -0.65 -7.78
C SER A 57 -11.24 -0.99 -9.14
N LYS A 58 -11.95 -0.04 -9.77
CA LYS A 58 -12.47 -0.18 -11.14
C LYS A 58 -11.38 -0.34 -12.20
N LYS A 59 -10.17 0.16 -11.93
CA LYS A 59 -9.06 0.23 -12.90
C LYS A 59 -7.79 -0.45 -12.42
N PHE A 60 -7.62 -0.58 -11.10
CA PHE A 60 -6.38 -1.06 -10.50
C PHE A 60 -6.67 -2.12 -9.44
N LYS A 61 -5.68 -3.00 -9.22
CA LYS A 61 -5.70 -3.88 -8.06
C LYS A 61 -5.38 -3.04 -6.82
N CYS A 62 -6.38 -2.87 -5.97
CA CYS A 62 -6.31 -2.07 -4.76
C CYS A 62 -6.54 -2.96 -3.54
N GLU A 63 -6.05 -2.50 -2.40
CA GLU A 63 -6.29 -3.10 -1.09
C GLU A 63 -6.91 -2.04 -0.16
N TYR A 64 -7.84 -2.46 0.67
CA TYR A 64 -8.48 -1.64 1.68
C TYR A 64 -8.28 -2.31 3.03
N ASP A 65 -7.79 -1.57 4.01
CA ASP A 65 -7.58 -2.04 5.38
C ASP A 65 -8.66 -1.41 6.26
N ASP A 66 -9.53 -2.26 6.81
CA ASP A 66 -10.73 -1.93 7.59
C ASP A 66 -10.41 -1.58 9.04
#